data_AF-A0A7J6MFH2-F1
#
_entry.id   AF-A0A7J6MFH2-F1
#
_cell.length_a   1.000
_cell.length_b   1.000
_cell.length_c   1.000
_cell.angle_alpha   90.00
_cell.angle_beta   90.00
_cell.angle_gamma   90.00
#
_symmetry.space_group_name_H-M   'P 1'
#
loop_
_entity.id
_entity.type
_entity.pdbx_description
1 polymer ?
#
loop_
_entity_poly.entity_id
_entity_poly.type
_entity_poly.pdbx_seq_one_letter_code
_entity_poly.pdbx_strand_id
1 'polypeptide(L)'
;MAIPKSVMASGYIRRMFRAGTNESRELIKQVEWTKYLCGVRESHFLVVGVRWHPSGSWRVQFKRRCYEHNYFVNCSCYFRVGQWGFDRAKEMAIGYRRRLEYEWAELQEAWKVVDDERERIRLKKREARRLAELEAQEMMSHDGDAEGLLIGGEE
;
A
#
# COMPACT_ATOMS: atom_id res chain seq x y z
N MET A 1 17.91 29.39 7.90
CA MET A 1 16.89 28.67 8.70
C MET A 1 15.82 28.13 7.76
N ALA A 2 15.63 26.81 7.66
CA ALA A 2 14.66 26.22 6.73
C ALA A 2 13.33 25.95 7.45
N ILE A 3 12.26 26.63 7.04
CA ILE A 3 10.92 26.45 7.61
C ILE A 3 10.23 25.25 6.93
N PRO A 4 9.63 24.32 7.69
CA PRO A 4 8.94 23.18 7.10
C PRO A 4 7.81 23.61 6.16
N LYS A 5 7.78 23.06 4.93
CA LYS A 5 6.70 23.31 3.96
C LYS A 5 5.31 23.00 4.54
N SER A 6 5.21 21.99 5.40
CA SER A 6 3.98 21.61 6.11
C SER A 6 3.41 22.75 6.97
N VAL A 7 4.29 23.51 7.62
CA VAL A 7 3.93 24.63 8.49
C VAL A 7 3.49 25.84 7.66
N MET A 8 4.14 26.05 6.51
CA MET A 8 3.77 27.08 5.53
C MET A 8 2.40 26.84 4.86
N ALA A 9 1.74 25.70 5.08
CA ALA A 9 0.34 25.54 4.68
C ALA A 9 -0.61 26.47 5.47
N SER A 10 -0.22 26.91 6.67
CA SER A 10 -1.02 27.84 7.48
C SER A 10 -1.06 29.22 6.84
N GLY A 11 -2.27 29.74 6.59
CA GLY A 11 -2.46 31.10 6.08
C GLY A 11 -1.93 32.17 7.04
N TYR A 12 -2.09 31.97 8.35
CA TYR A 12 -1.58 32.88 9.38
C TYR A 12 -0.05 32.94 9.37
N ILE A 13 0.61 31.78 9.32
CA ILE A 13 2.08 31.72 9.26
C ILE A 13 2.58 32.37 7.98
N ARG A 14 1.97 32.06 6.82
CA ARG A 14 2.32 32.73 5.56
C ARG A 14 2.16 34.25 5.62
N ARG A 15 1.08 34.76 6.23
CA ARG A 15 0.87 36.19 6.41
C ARG A 15 1.92 36.81 7.33
N MET A 16 2.27 36.15 8.43
CA MET A 16 3.35 36.59 9.33
C MET A 16 4.68 36.71 8.59
N PHE A 17 5.05 35.71 7.78
CA PHE A 17 6.25 35.78 6.94
C PHE A 17 6.18 36.88 5.87
N ARG A 18 5.02 37.10 5.25
CA ARG A 18 4.84 38.13 4.21
C ARG A 18 4.78 39.55 4.77
N ALA A 19 4.24 39.74 5.97
CA ALA A 19 4.08 41.06 6.59
C ALA A 19 5.43 41.76 6.78
N GLY A 20 6.49 41.00 7.08
CA GLY A 20 7.87 41.52 7.08
C GLY A 20 8.17 42.58 8.14
N THR A 21 7.26 42.83 9.08
CA THR A 21 7.42 43.79 10.18
C THR A 21 8.48 43.31 11.18
N ASN A 22 8.99 44.23 12.01
CA ASN A 22 9.99 43.89 13.03
C ASN A 22 9.46 42.88 14.04
N GLU A 23 8.19 43.02 14.44
CA GLU A 23 7.50 42.10 15.34
C GLU A 23 7.39 40.71 14.72
N SER A 24 7.02 40.64 13.43
CA SER A 24 6.90 39.36 12.72
C SER A 24 8.25 38.66 12.64
N ARG A 25 9.33 39.39 12.32
CA ARG A 25 10.70 38.85 12.26
C ARG A 25 11.16 38.31 13.61
N GLU A 26 10.81 38.99 14.70
CA GLU A 26 11.20 38.57 16.04
C GLU A 26 10.45 37.32 16.47
N LEU A 27 9.13 37.28 16.27
CA LEU A 27 8.31 36.09 16.53
C LEU A 27 8.80 34.87 15.72
N ILE A 28 9.19 35.06 14.46
CA ILE A 28 9.70 33.97 13.61
C ILE A 28 10.97 33.34 14.20
N LYS A 29 11.87 34.13 14.81
CA LYS A 29 13.11 33.62 15.41
C LYS A 29 12.86 32.83 16.69
N GLN A 30 11.80 33.17 17.43
CA GLN A 30 11.45 32.53 18.70
C GLN A 30 10.89 31.11 18.51
N VAL A 31 10.38 30.79 17.32
CA VAL A 31 9.80 29.47 17.05
C VAL A 31 10.87 28.47 16.67
N GLU A 32 10.91 27.35 17.41
CA GLU A 32 11.76 26.21 17.09
C GLU A 32 11.15 25.37 15.95
N TRP A 33 11.34 25.83 14.72
CA TRP A 33 10.73 25.23 13.52
C TRP A 33 11.11 23.77 13.27
N THR A 34 12.27 23.33 13.77
CA THR A 34 12.76 21.94 13.66
C THR A 34 11.83 20.95 14.35
N LYS A 35 11.15 21.34 15.45
CA LYS A 35 10.19 20.48 16.16
C LYS A 35 9.00 20.07 15.30
N TYR A 36 8.62 20.91 14.34
CA TYR A 36 7.51 20.67 13.40
C TYR A 36 7.89 19.80 12.21
N LEU A 37 9.17 19.44 12.07
CA LEU A 37 9.62 18.43 11.10
C LEU A 37 9.25 17.04 11.60
N CYS A 38 8.74 16.22 10.70
CA CYS A 38 8.61 14.79 10.90
C CYS A 38 9.39 14.12 9.77
N GLY A 39 10.39 13.31 10.14
CA GLY A 39 11.39 12.76 9.21
C GLY A 39 12.78 13.29 9.50
N VAL A 40 13.38 12.87 10.61
CA VAL A 40 14.83 12.95 10.77
C VAL A 40 15.41 11.70 10.11
N ARG A 41 16.37 11.91 9.20
CA ARG A 41 17.00 10.92 8.31
C ARG A 41 17.86 9.86 9.02
N GLU A 42 17.83 9.78 10.34
CA GLU A 42 18.78 8.98 11.14
C GLU A 42 18.44 7.48 11.22
N SER A 43 17.29 7.08 10.69
CA SER A 43 16.92 5.67 10.57
C SER A 43 16.52 5.38 9.14
N HIS A 44 16.96 4.24 8.61
CA HIS A 44 16.62 3.72 7.28
C HIS A 44 15.10 3.64 7.01
N PHE A 45 14.25 3.93 8.00
CA PHE A 45 12.80 4.09 7.89
C PHE A 45 12.38 5.55 8.01
N LEU A 46 12.45 6.30 6.90
CA LEU A 46 11.88 7.63 6.82
C LEU A 46 10.35 7.51 6.92
N VAL A 47 9.75 8.04 7.99
CA VAL A 47 8.29 7.99 8.22
C VAL A 47 7.58 9.02 7.30
N VAL A 48 7.49 8.70 6.01
CA VAL A 48 6.78 9.49 5.00
C VAL A 48 5.29 9.47 5.30
N GLY A 49 4.66 10.64 5.37
CA GLY A 49 3.20 10.78 5.48
C GLY A 49 2.69 11.33 6.81
N VAL A 50 3.57 11.61 7.79
CA VAL A 50 3.20 12.38 8.99
C VAL A 50 3.67 13.82 8.83
N ARG A 51 2.78 14.80 9.06
CA ARG A 51 3.13 16.22 8.97
C ARG A 51 2.31 17.08 9.92
N TRP A 52 2.86 18.23 10.28
CA TRP A 52 2.09 19.28 10.95
C TRP A 52 0.93 19.77 10.07
N HIS A 53 -0.22 20.01 10.69
CA HIS A 53 -1.39 20.62 10.10
C HIS A 53 -1.73 21.95 10.81
N PRO A 54 -2.13 23.00 10.07
CA PRO A 54 -2.47 24.30 10.64
C PRO A 54 -3.56 24.31 11.72
N SER A 55 -4.37 23.25 11.80
CA SER A 55 -5.38 23.07 12.87
C SER A 55 -4.79 22.75 14.25
N GLY A 56 -3.46 22.79 14.43
CA GLY A 56 -2.83 22.40 15.69
C GLY A 56 -2.78 20.88 15.86
N SER A 57 -2.46 20.14 14.80
CA SER A 57 -2.52 18.67 14.82
C SER A 57 -1.43 18.05 13.96
N TRP A 58 -1.00 16.84 14.34
CA TRP A 58 -0.20 15.98 13.48
C TRP A 58 -1.12 15.18 12.58
N ARG A 59 -1.02 15.42 11.27
CA ARG A 59 -1.79 14.70 10.27
C ARG A 59 -1.00 13.49 9.79
N VAL A 60 -1.63 12.33 9.83
CA VAL A 60 -1.16 11.10 9.19
C VAL A 60 -1.88 10.94 7.87
N GLN A 61 -1.13 10.70 6.80
CA GLN A 61 -1.63 10.29 5.51
C GLN A 61 -1.01 8.96 5.11
N PHE A 62 -1.86 8.04 4.70
CA PHE A 62 -1.48 6.76 4.15
C PHE A 62 -2.37 6.42 2.97
N LYS A 63 -1.76 6.20 1.81
CA LYS A 63 -2.47 5.80 0.61
C LYS A 63 -1.68 4.70 -0.08
N ARG A 64 -2.33 3.55 -0.29
CA ARG A 64 -1.79 2.39 -0.98
C ARG A 64 -2.86 1.77 -1.86
N ARG A 65 -2.43 1.08 -2.91
CA ARG A 65 -3.29 0.38 -3.85
C ARG A 65 -2.57 -0.85 -4.33
N CYS A 66 -3.28 -1.97 -4.34
CA CYS A 66 -2.91 -3.20 -5.02
C CYS A 66 -3.84 -3.33 -6.23
N TYR A 67 -3.26 -3.28 -7.42
CA TYR A 67 -4.03 -3.30 -8.66
C TYR A 67 -4.45 -4.73 -9.03
N GLU A 68 -3.61 -5.73 -8.78
CA GLU A 68 -3.91 -7.13 -9.06
C GLU A 68 -5.19 -7.61 -8.34
N HIS A 69 -5.41 -7.12 -7.11
CA HIS A 69 -6.58 -7.50 -6.31
C HIS A 69 -7.67 -6.44 -6.24
N ASN A 70 -7.55 -5.36 -7.03
CA ASN A 70 -8.45 -4.22 -6.99
C ASN A 70 -8.72 -3.70 -5.56
N TYR A 71 -7.68 -3.69 -4.72
CA TYR A 71 -7.77 -3.31 -3.31
C TYR A 71 -7.08 -1.97 -3.07
N PHE A 72 -7.71 -1.08 -2.29
CA PHE A 72 -7.14 0.23 -1.99
C PHE A 72 -7.37 0.62 -0.54
N VAL A 73 -6.37 1.28 0.04
CA VAL A 73 -6.43 1.84 1.40
C VAL A 73 -6.13 3.33 1.33
N ASN A 74 -6.99 4.11 1.96
CA ASN A 74 -6.80 5.55 2.12
C ASN A 74 -7.14 5.95 3.57
N CYS A 75 -6.11 6.30 4.33
CA CYS A 75 -6.24 6.79 5.69
C CYS A 75 -5.74 8.24 5.76
N SER A 76 -6.58 9.11 6.34
CA SER A 76 -6.22 10.48 6.70
C SER A 76 -6.71 10.76 8.11
N CYS A 77 -5.78 10.79 9.07
CA CYS A 77 -6.08 10.94 10.50
C CYS A 77 -5.36 12.16 11.09
N TYR A 78 -5.87 12.69 12.21
CA TYR A 78 -5.32 13.84 12.90
C TYR A 78 -5.15 13.55 14.40
N PHE A 79 -3.96 13.82 14.92
CA PHE A 79 -3.62 13.74 16.33
C PHE A 79 -3.50 15.18 16.87
N ARG A 80 -4.51 15.61 17.64
CA ARG A 80 -4.61 17.01 18.10
C ARG A 80 -3.66 17.28 19.25
N VAL A 81 -2.89 18.37 19.14
CA VAL A 81 -1.99 18.82 20.20
C VAL A 81 -2.76 19.25 21.44
N GLY A 82 -3.92 19.89 21.28
CA GLY A 82 -4.76 20.31 22.41
C GLY A 82 -5.28 19.14 23.27
N GLN A 83 -5.24 17.90 22.78
CA GLN A 83 -5.66 16.72 23.54
C GLN A 83 -4.47 15.98 24.18
N TRP A 84 -3.36 15.84 23.46
CA TRP A 84 -2.27 14.95 23.86
C TRP A 84 -0.99 15.68 24.26
N GLY A 85 -0.87 16.98 24.00
CA GLY A 85 0.40 17.70 24.03
C GLY A 85 1.19 17.53 22.73
N PHE A 86 2.18 18.40 22.49
CA PHE A 86 2.86 18.49 21.19
C PHE A 86 3.64 17.21 20.85
N ASP A 87 4.46 16.74 21.78
CA ASP A 87 5.37 15.61 21.58
C ASP A 87 4.62 14.28 21.53
N ARG A 88 3.71 14.04 22.48
CA ARG A 88 2.90 12.82 22.50
C ARG A 88 1.99 12.70 21.28
N ALA A 89 1.38 13.80 20.83
CA ALA A 89 0.61 13.78 19.58
C ALA A 89 1.48 13.40 18.37
N LYS A 90 2.73 13.87 18.34
CA LYS A 90 3.71 13.54 17.29
C LYS A 90 4.06 12.05 17.32
N GLU A 91 4.37 11.54 18.51
CA GLU A 91 4.72 10.14 18.74
C GLU A 91 3.57 9.21 18.33
N MET A 92 2.35 9.51 18.76
CA MET A 92 1.16 8.74 18.38
C MET A 92 0.94 8.72 16.87
N ALA A 93 1.11 9.87 16.21
CA ALA A 93 0.99 9.96 14.76
C ALA A 93 2.04 9.11 14.02
N ILE A 94 3.29 9.12 14.52
CA ILE A 94 4.38 8.29 13.99
C ILE A 94 4.10 6.80 14.22
N GLY A 95 3.71 6.42 15.43
CA GLY A 95 3.38 5.03 15.78
C GLY A 95 2.24 4.49 14.93
N TYR A 96 1.16 5.27 14.81
CA TYR A 96 0.03 4.93 13.94
C TYR A 96 0.46 4.77 12.48
N ARG A 97 1.34 5.64 11.98
CA ARG A 97 1.86 5.54 10.62
C ARG A 97 2.68 4.27 10.39
N ARG A 98 3.54 3.90 11.34
CA ARG A 98 4.34 2.66 11.28
C ARG A 98 3.46 1.44 11.29
N ARG A 99 2.44 1.41 12.15
CA ARG A 99 1.47 0.31 12.19
C ARG A 99 0.75 0.13 10.85
N LEU A 100 0.33 1.21 10.20
CA LEU A 100 -0.28 1.14 8.87
C LEU A 100 0.66 0.57 7.78
N GLU A 101 1.96 0.87 7.83
CA GLU A 101 2.92 0.24 6.90
C GLU A 101 3.06 -1.25 7.17
N TYR A 102 3.10 -1.64 8.44
CA TYR A 102 3.19 -3.03 8.85
C TYR A 102 1.96 -3.84 8.44
N GLU A 103 0.75 -3.36 8.77
CA GLU A 103 -0.52 -3.98 8.36
C GLU A 103 -0.62 -4.11 6.83
N TRP A 104 -0.11 -3.13 6.09
CA TRP A 104 -0.06 -3.20 4.63
C TRP A 104 0.93 -4.27 4.13
N ALA A 105 2.11 -4.39 4.74
CA ALA A 105 3.07 -5.42 4.37
C ALA A 105 2.52 -6.83 4.64
N GLU A 106 1.86 -7.04 5.80
CA GLU A 106 1.18 -8.30 6.11
C GLU A 106 0.10 -8.64 5.08
N LEU A 107 -0.68 -7.65 4.66
CA LEU A 107 -1.70 -7.84 3.63
C LEU A 107 -1.08 -8.26 2.29
N GLN A 108 0.06 -7.69 1.90
CA GLN A 108 0.75 -8.08 0.66
C GLN A 108 1.24 -9.53 0.72
N GLU A 109 1.76 -9.97 1.87
CA GLU A 109 2.18 -11.36 2.04
C GLU A 109 0.97 -12.32 2.00
N ALA A 110 -0.14 -11.95 2.63
CA ALA A 110 -1.37 -12.75 2.57
C ALA A 110 -1.89 -12.90 1.13
N TRP A 111 -1.83 -11.82 0.33
CA TRP A 111 -2.21 -11.87 -1.07
C TRP A 111 -1.31 -12.80 -1.89
N LYS A 112 0.00 -12.76 -1.65
CA LYS A 112 0.95 -13.65 -2.32
C LYS A 112 0.60 -15.13 -2.10
N VAL A 113 0.26 -15.51 -0.87
CA VAL A 113 -0.17 -16.90 -0.56
C VAL A 113 -1.43 -17.27 -1.34
N VAL A 114 -2.40 -16.36 -1.43
CA VAL A 114 -3.64 -16.59 -2.19
C VAL A 114 -3.37 -16.75 -3.69
N ASP A 115 -2.46 -15.95 -4.23
CA ASP A 115 -2.09 -16.00 -5.64
C ASP A 115 -1.31 -17.27 -6.00
N ASP A 116 -0.36 -17.68 -5.15
CA ASP A 116 0.39 -18.92 -5.32
C ASP A 116 -0.56 -20.13 -5.33
N GLU A 117 -1.56 -20.15 -4.45
CA GLU A 117 -2.56 -21.22 -4.42
C GLU A 117 -3.46 -21.20 -5.66
N ARG A 118 -3.89 -20.01 -6.10
CA ARG A 118 -4.70 -19.87 -7.33
C ARG A 118 -3.94 -20.36 -8.55
N GLU A 119 -2.66 -20.04 -8.66
CA GLU A 119 -1.82 -20.48 -9.77
C GLU A 119 -1.60 -21.99 -9.72
N ARG A 120 -1.37 -22.57 -8.54
CA ARG A 120 -1.27 -24.03 -8.37
C ARG A 120 -2.54 -24.75 -8.81
N ILE A 121 -3.72 -24.24 -8.45
CA ILE A 121 -5.01 -24.79 -8.90
C ILE A 121 -5.15 -24.66 -10.42
N ARG A 122 -4.75 -23.52 -10.99
CA ARG A 122 -4.80 -23.26 -12.43
C ARG A 122 -3.93 -24.24 -13.21
N LEU A 123 -2.71 -24.51 -12.74
CA LEU A 123 -1.79 -25.47 -13.35
C LEU A 123 -2.36 -26.90 -13.32
N LYS A 124 -2.86 -27.34 -12.15
CA LYS A 124 -3.50 -28.66 -12.02
C LYS A 124 -4.68 -28.84 -12.98
N LYS A 125 -5.56 -27.83 -13.10
CA LYS A 125 -6.68 -27.87 -14.05
C LYS A 125 -6.20 -27.94 -15.51
N ARG A 126 -5.11 -27.24 -15.84
CA ARG A 126 -4.53 -27.26 -17.19
C ARG A 126 -3.92 -28.63 -17.53
N GLU A 127 -3.23 -29.26 -16.57
CA GLU A 127 -2.68 -30.61 -16.72
C GLU A 127 -3.78 -31.66 -16.86
N ALA A 128 -4.78 -31.64 -15.98
CA ALA A 128 -5.91 -32.56 -16.05
C ALA A 128 -6.67 -32.46 -17.39
N ARG A 129 -6.86 -31.23 -17.90
CA ARG A 129 -7.48 -31.02 -19.21
C ARG A 129 -6.64 -31.61 -20.34
N ARG A 130 -5.31 -31.43 -20.31
CA ARG A 130 -4.40 -32.01 -21.31
C ARG A 130 -4.42 -33.54 -21.28
N LEU A 131 -4.45 -34.12 -20.08
CA LEU A 131 -4.50 -35.58 -19.93
C LEU A 131 -5.82 -36.14 -20.48
N ALA A 132 -6.95 -35.51 -20.15
CA ALA A 132 -8.25 -35.89 -20.70
C ALA A 132 -8.33 -35.73 -22.23
N GLU A 133 -7.68 -34.70 -22.80
CA GLU A 133 -7.56 -34.53 -24.25
C GLU A 133 -6.74 -35.66 -24.90
N LEU A 134 -5.64 -36.10 -24.26
CA LEU A 134 -4.84 -37.24 -24.73
C LEU A 134 -5.59 -38.57 -24.61
N GLU A 135 -6.22 -38.85 -23.48
CA GLU A 135 -7.02 -40.07 -23.27
C GLU A 135 -8.19 -40.15 -24.26
N ALA A 136 -8.87 -39.04 -24.54
CA ALA A 136 -9.92 -38.98 -25.56
C ALA A 136 -9.36 -39.25 -26.96
N GLN A 137 -8.14 -38.78 -27.26
CA GLN A 137 -7.49 -39.01 -28.54
C GLN A 137 -7.06 -40.48 -28.70
N GLU A 138 -6.58 -41.13 -27.63
CA GLU A 138 -6.27 -42.56 -27.62
C GLU A 138 -7.52 -43.43 -27.81
N MET A 139 -8.63 -43.13 -27.13
CA MET A 139 -9.88 -43.88 -27.30
C MET A 139 -10.44 -43.77 -28.73
N MET A 140 -10.34 -42.59 -29.35
CA MET A 140 -10.76 -42.37 -30.76
C MET A 140 -9.86 -43.10 -31.77
N SER A 141 -8.64 -43.47 -31.38
CA SER A 141 -7.73 -44.25 -32.24
C SER A 141 -7.96 -45.76 -32.15
N HIS A 142 -8.53 -46.26 -31.04
CA HIS A 142 -8.71 -47.68 -30.78
C HIS A 142 -10.01 -48.27 -31.35
N ASP A 143 -11.03 -47.42 -31.58
CA ASP A 143 -12.30 -47.81 -32.26
C ASP A 143 -12.18 -47.89 -33.80
N GLY A 144 -11.06 -47.42 -34.37
CA GLY A 144 -10.80 -47.50 -35.82
C GLY A 144 -10.31 -48.87 -36.32
N ASP A 145 -9.88 -49.76 -35.42
CA ASP A 145 -9.29 -51.05 -35.78
C ASP A 145 -10.29 -52.24 -35.70
N ALA A 146 -11.54 -52.00 -35.28
CA ALA A 146 -12.56 -53.05 -35.14
C ALA A 146 -13.43 -53.29 -36.41
N GLU A 147 -13.35 -52.44 -37.44
CA GLU A 147 -14.05 -52.62 -38.73
C GLU A 147 -13.17 -53.25 -39.84
N GLY A 148 -12.12 -53.98 -39.48
CA GLY A 148 -11.18 -54.59 -40.44
C GLY A 148 -11.29 -56.11 -40.63
N LEU A 149 -12.13 -56.81 -39.88
CA LEU A 149 -12.18 -58.29 -39.91
C LEU A 149 -13.62 -58.75 -39.92
N LEU A 150 -14.19 -59.04 -41.10
CA LEU A 150 -15.27 -60.02 -41.36
C LEU A 150 -15.89 -59.79 -42.76
N ILE A 151 -15.14 -60.02 -43.85
CA ILE A 151 -15.75 -60.57 -45.08
C ILE A 151 -14.73 -61.52 -45.71
N GLY A 152 -14.84 -62.79 -45.33
CA GLY A 152 -14.12 -63.90 -45.94
C GLY A 152 -14.85 -65.18 -45.58
N GLY A 153 -15.88 -65.52 -46.35
CA GLY A 153 -16.63 -66.76 -46.17
C GLY A 153 -17.82 -66.87 -47.13
N GLU A 154 -17.61 -67.71 -48.15
CA GLU A 154 -18.61 -68.51 -48.91
C GLU A 154 -19.53 -67.71 -49.85
N GLU A 155 -19.70 -68.05 -51.14
CA GLU A 155 -19.70 -69.35 -51.85
C GLU A 155 -18.95 -69.30 -53.20
#